data_AF-A0A941V6C9-F1
#
_entry.id   AF-A0A941V6C9-F1
#
_cell.length_a   1.000
_cell.length_b   1.000
_cell.length_c   1.000
_cell.angle_alpha   90.00
_cell.angle_beta   90.00
_cell.angle_gamma   90.00
#
_symmetry.space_group_name_H-M   'P 1'
#
loop_
_entity.id
_entity.type
_entity.pdbx_description
1 polymer ?
#
loop_
_entity_poly.entity_id
_entity_poly.type
_entity_poly.pdbx_seq_one_letter_code
_entity_poly.pdbx_strand_id
1 'polypeptide(L)'
;FDFFGANAGPDRRGYYSLDLGSWHIVSLNSQLQATAATAQLEWLRADLARARGKHTCLLALWHYPVFSSGLHGNNPTMRPALAMLQDAGADLILNGHDHHYERFGHLATDGSVNPRAPRQFVVGTGGAGLYPLSTRQPGSEAAITHEHGVLLLTLGASDYSWAFHGLGSTSPLDSGKDPCLSKP
;
A
#
# COMPACT_ATOMS: atom_id res chain seq x y z
N PHE A 1 -8.94 18.24 7.66
CA PHE A 1 -8.00 17.63 8.62
C PHE A 1 -8.30 17.98 10.08
N ASP A 2 -9.20 18.93 10.39
CA ASP A 2 -9.43 19.42 11.77
C ASP A 2 -9.97 18.34 12.69
N PHE A 3 -10.84 17.49 12.16
CA PHE A 3 -11.35 16.31 12.86
C PHE A 3 -10.25 15.41 13.47
N PHE A 4 -9.12 15.21 12.77
CA PHE A 4 -8.06 14.30 13.21
C PHE A 4 -6.95 14.98 14.05
N GLY A 5 -6.97 16.31 14.20
CA GLY A 5 -5.99 17.02 15.02
C GLY A 5 -4.53 16.72 14.66
N ALA A 6 -3.71 16.41 15.67
CA ALA A 6 -2.30 16.02 15.50
C ALA A 6 -2.11 14.69 14.76
N ASN A 7 -3.14 13.82 14.74
CA ASN A 7 -3.09 12.54 14.03
C ASN A 7 -3.16 12.71 12.50
N ALA A 8 -3.44 13.93 12.01
CA ALA A 8 -3.41 14.26 10.58
C ALA A 8 -1.98 14.41 10.00
N GLY A 9 -0.95 14.13 10.82
CA GLY A 9 0.46 14.27 10.47
C GLY A 9 1.00 15.69 10.69
N PRO A 10 2.34 15.83 10.81
CA PRO A 10 2.98 17.13 10.91
C PRO A 10 2.65 17.94 9.65
N ASP A 11 2.28 19.20 9.82
CA ASP A 11 1.89 20.13 8.74
C ASP A 11 0.53 19.87 8.05
N ARG A 12 -0.22 18.82 8.44
CA ARG A 12 -1.59 18.56 7.95
C ARG A 12 -1.70 18.46 6.42
N ARG A 13 -0.61 18.01 5.77
CA ARG A 13 -0.49 17.85 4.31
C ARG A 13 -1.17 16.59 3.78
N GLY A 14 -1.51 15.66 4.68
CA GLY A 14 -2.08 14.35 4.33
C GLY A 14 -1.05 13.31 3.87
N TYR A 15 0.25 13.64 3.93
CA TYR A 15 1.34 12.71 3.68
C TYR A 15 2.49 12.98 4.65
N TYR A 16 3.16 11.92 5.07
CA TYR A 16 4.24 11.92 6.07
C TYR A 16 4.98 10.57 6.04
N SER A 17 6.07 10.47 6.78
CA SER A 17 6.73 9.20 7.04
C SER A 17 7.06 9.02 8.52
N LEU A 18 7.28 7.78 8.93
CA LEU A 18 7.72 7.40 10.27
C LEU A 18 8.57 6.14 10.20
N ASP A 19 9.41 5.97 11.22
CA ASP A 19 10.25 4.78 11.35
C ASP A 19 9.72 3.89 12.48
N LEU A 20 9.68 2.58 12.22
CA LEU A 20 9.25 1.56 13.18
C LEU A 20 10.22 0.38 13.14
N GLY A 21 11.15 0.34 14.10
CA GLY A 21 12.23 -0.66 14.08
C GLY A 21 13.03 -0.56 12.78
N SER A 22 13.11 -1.67 12.03
CA SER A 22 13.82 -1.73 10.74
C SER A 22 13.00 -1.23 9.54
N TRP A 23 11.80 -0.70 9.77
CA TRP A 23 10.89 -0.22 8.72
C TRP A 23 10.91 1.29 8.58
N HIS A 24 10.98 1.75 7.34
CA HIS A 24 10.55 3.08 6.96
C HIS A 24 9.13 2.99 6.38
N ILE A 25 8.19 3.75 6.95
CA ILE A 25 6.78 3.71 6.57
C ILE A 25 6.37 5.06 6.00
N VAL A 26 5.85 5.07 4.78
CA VAL A 26 5.46 6.28 4.06
C VAL A 26 3.95 6.31 3.83
N SER A 27 3.27 7.34 4.33
CA SER A 27 1.87 7.62 4.02
C SER A 27 1.80 8.72 2.96
N LEU A 28 1.06 8.48 1.87
CA LEU A 28 0.87 9.42 0.77
C LEU A 28 -0.61 9.79 0.59
N ASN A 29 -0.83 10.99 0.06
CA ASN A 29 -2.14 11.52 -0.31
C ASN A 29 -2.36 11.40 -1.81
N SER A 30 -3.23 10.47 -2.21
CA SER A 30 -3.57 10.22 -3.62
C SER A 30 -4.66 11.16 -4.18
N GLN A 31 -5.17 12.10 -3.39
CA GLN A 31 -6.18 13.08 -3.81
C GLN A 31 -5.58 14.43 -4.27
N LEU A 32 -4.26 14.60 -4.13
CA LEU A 32 -3.61 15.85 -4.49
C LEU A 32 -3.58 16.04 -6.01
N GLN A 33 -3.65 17.30 -6.43
CA GLN A 33 -3.60 17.70 -7.84
C GLN A 33 -2.60 18.84 -8.04
N ALA A 34 -2.19 19.05 -9.29
CA ALA A 34 -1.34 20.15 -9.72
C ALA A 34 -0.08 20.32 -8.83
N THR A 35 0.18 21.55 -8.38
CA THR A 35 1.38 21.90 -7.60
C THR A 35 1.48 21.13 -6.28
N ALA A 36 0.36 20.77 -5.64
CA ALA A 36 0.37 19.98 -4.41
C ALA A 36 0.83 18.53 -4.66
N ALA A 37 0.40 17.94 -5.79
CA ALA A 37 0.87 16.62 -6.19
C ALA A 37 2.38 16.63 -6.50
N THR A 38 2.86 17.65 -7.22
CA THR A 38 4.29 17.83 -7.48
C THR A 38 5.09 17.97 -6.18
N ALA A 39 4.63 18.79 -5.24
CA ALA A 39 5.30 18.99 -3.96
C ALA A 39 5.39 17.69 -3.13
N GLN A 40 4.35 16.84 -3.15
CA GLN A 40 4.40 15.52 -2.51
C GLN A 40 5.45 14.62 -3.15
N LEU A 41 5.56 14.59 -4.48
CA LEU A 41 6.55 13.75 -5.17
C LEU A 41 7.99 14.23 -4.95
N GLU A 42 8.21 15.54 -4.87
CA GLU A 42 9.50 16.12 -4.50
C GLU A 42 9.88 15.79 -3.06
N TRP A 43 8.91 15.90 -2.14
CA TRP A 43 9.09 15.49 -0.76
C TRP A 43 9.41 14.00 -0.65
N LEU A 44 8.68 13.13 -1.35
CA LEU A 44 8.89 11.68 -1.35
C LEU A 44 10.30 11.34 -1.82
N ARG A 45 10.77 11.95 -2.91
CA ARG A 45 12.14 11.76 -3.41
C ARG A 45 13.17 12.10 -2.33
N ALA A 46 13.01 13.24 -1.66
CA ALA A 46 13.91 13.65 -0.60
C ALA A 46 13.84 12.72 0.63
N ASP A 47 12.65 12.20 0.94
CA ASP A 47 12.43 11.29 2.06
C ASP A 47 13.10 9.93 1.85
N LEU A 48 12.88 9.32 0.67
CA LEU A 48 13.53 8.07 0.30
C LEU A 48 15.05 8.21 0.26
N ALA A 49 15.57 9.34 -0.22
CA ALA A 49 17.01 9.62 -0.18
C ALA A 49 17.56 9.70 1.26
N ARG A 50 16.80 10.26 2.22
CA ARG A 50 17.18 10.31 3.64
C ARG A 50 17.11 8.95 4.32
N ALA A 51 16.15 8.12 3.95
CA ALA A 51 15.93 6.79 4.53
C ALA A 51 16.89 5.73 3.96
N ARG A 52 17.48 5.98 2.78
CA ARG A 52 18.36 5.03 2.09
C ARG A 52 19.49 4.54 2.99
N GLY A 53 19.62 3.22 3.10
CA GLY A 53 20.68 2.55 3.87
C GLY A 53 20.48 2.55 5.39
N LYS A 54 19.41 3.16 5.90
CA LYS A 54 19.10 3.18 7.34
C LYS A 54 18.11 2.11 7.77
N HIS A 55 17.28 1.65 6.84
CA HIS A 55 16.19 0.71 7.09
C HIS A 55 16.29 -0.48 6.14
N THR A 56 15.96 -1.67 6.66
CA THR A 56 15.94 -2.91 5.88
C THR A 56 14.66 -3.02 5.07
N CYS A 57 13.57 -2.43 5.55
CA CYS A 57 12.24 -2.59 4.97
C CYS A 57 11.58 -1.23 4.71
N LEU A 58 10.72 -1.17 3.68
CA LEU A 58 10.01 0.00 3.20
C LEU A 58 8.56 -0.38 2.88
N LEU A 59 7.62 0.27 3.57
CA LEU A 59 6.19 0.16 3.34
C LEU A 59 5.66 1.51 2.89
N ALA A 60 4.77 1.53 1.89
CA ALA A 60 3.99 2.72 1.58
C ALA A 60 2.48 2.45 1.57
N LEU A 61 1.70 3.47 1.92
CA LEU A 61 0.25 3.40 1.91
C LEU A 61 -0.40 4.69 1.37
N TRP A 62 -1.49 4.54 0.62
CA TRP A 62 -2.35 5.64 0.16
C TRP A 62 -3.74 5.13 -0.24
N HIS A 63 -4.69 6.01 -0.52
CA HIS A 63 -6.09 5.61 -0.70
C HIS A 63 -6.39 4.93 -2.06
N TYR A 64 -6.19 5.62 -3.19
CA TYR A 64 -6.56 5.12 -4.53
C TYR A 64 -5.49 4.21 -5.12
N PRO A 65 -5.76 2.92 -5.37
CA PRO A 65 -4.77 1.96 -5.84
C PRO A 65 -4.35 2.21 -7.29
N VAL A 66 -3.08 1.90 -7.61
CA VAL A 66 -2.63 1.86 -9.02
C VAL A 66 -3.22 0.64 -9.74
N PHE A 67 -3.31 -0.48 -9.04
CA PHE A 67 -3.88 -1.73 -9.53
C PHE A 67 -5.05 -2.19 -8.66
N SER A 68 -6.19 -2.48 -9.28
CA SER A 68 -7.36 -3.01 -8.59
C SER A 68 -8.24 -3.80 -9.55
N SER A 69 -8.75 -4.94 -9.09
CA SER A 69 -9.79 -5.70 -9.79
C SER A 69 -11.21 -5.23 -9.44
N GLY A 70 -11.34 -4.24 -8.55
CA GLY A 70 -12.63 -3.74 -8.06
C GLY A 70 -13.41 -2.94 -9.11
N LEU A 71 -14.54 -2.37 -8.67
CA LEU A 71 -15.44 -1.58 -9.51
C LEU A 71 -14.74 -0.34 -10.10
N HIS A 72 -13.87 0.32 -9.33
CA HIS A 72 -13.16 1.52 -9.76
C HIS A 72 -11.91 1.21 -10.59
N GLY A 73 -11.35 -0.01 -10.44
CA GLY A 73 -10.25 -0.51 -11.26
C GLY A 73 -8.93 0.28 -11.08
N ASN A 74 -8.05 0.17 -12.07
CA ASN A 74 -6.72 0.78 -12.03
C ASN A 74 -6.79 2.31 -12.08
N ASN A 75 -6.05 3.00 -11.20
CA ASN A 75 -5.91 4.45 -11.21
C ASN A 75 -4.44 4.88 -11.45
N PRO A 76 -4.11 5.53 -12.58
CA PRO A 76 -2.73 5.84 -12.92
C PRO A 76 -2.13 7.02 -12.13
N THR A 77 -2.93 7.76 -11.35
CA THR A 77 -2.52 9.00 -10.67
C THR A 77 -1.28 8.81 -9.80
N MET A 78 -1.20 7.70 -9.06
CA MET A 78 -0.09 7.40 -8.15
C MET A 78 1.05 6.60 -8.79
N ARG A 79 0.99 6.33 -10.10
CA ARG A 79 2.05 5.56 -10.81
C ARG A 79 3.45 6.20 -10.68
N PRO A 80 3.62 7.54 -10.71
CA PRO A 80 4.94 8.15 -10.45
C PRO A 80 5.48 7.87 -9.04
N ALA A 81 4.61 7.87 -8.02
CA ALA A 81 5.03 7.53 -6.65
C ALA A 81 5.39 6.05 -6.53
N LEU A 82 4.59 5.15 -7.13
CA LEU A 82 4.89 3.72 -7.20
C LEU A 82 6.24 3.45 -7.87
N ALA A 83 6.57 4.17 -8.95
CA ALA A 83 7.88 4.08 -9.60
C ALA A 83 9.02 4.44 -8.65
N MET A 84 8.93 5.58 -7.96
CA MET A 84 9.95 6.01 -6.99
C MET A 84 10.11 5.02 -5.84
N LEU A 85 9.01 4.47 -5.35
CA LEU A 85 8.99 3.47 -4.28
C LEU A 85 9.60 2.14 -4.74
N GLN A 86 9.27 1.68 -5.95
CA GLN A 86 9.86 0.49 -6.55
C GLN A 86 11.38 0.66 -6.72
N ASP A 87 11.83 1.80 -7.24
CA ASP A 87 13.26 2.09 -7.41
C ASP A 87 14.01 2.18 -6.07
N ALA A 88 13.32 2.60 -5.01
CA ALA A 88 13.82 2.57 -3.63
C ALA A 88 13.73 1.17 -2.97
N GLY A 89 13.23 0.16 -3.69
CA GLY A 89 13.08 -1.20 -3.20
C GLY A 89 11.95 -1.38 -2.20
N ALA A 90 10.80 -0.71 -2.37
CA ALA A 90 9.63 -0.89 -1.52
C ALA A 90 9.18 -2.35 -1.47
N ASP A 91 8.83 -2.82 -0.27
CA ASP A 91 8.45 -4.20 0.00
C ASP A 91 6.95 -4.40 -0.10
N LEU A 92 6.20 -3.42 0.40
CA LEU A 92 4.75 -3.48 0.57
C LEU A 92 4.08 -2.16 0.18
N ILE A 93 3.04 -2.27 -0.63
CA ILE A 93 2.11 -1.18 -0.96
C ILE A 93 0.72 -1.52 -0.44
N LEU A 94 0.14 -0.64 0.36
CA LEU A 94 -1.21 -0.79 0.89
C LEU A 94 -2.14 0.28 0.35
N ASN A 95 -3.27 -0.16 -0.19
CA ASN A 95 -4.33 0.70 -0.69
C ASN A 95 -5.70 0.34 -0.10
N GLY A 96 -6.66 1.23 -0.33
CA GLY A 96 -8.07 0.98 -0.06
C GLY A 96 -8.89 1.34 -1.28
N HIS A 97 -9.86 2.25 -1.08
CA HIS A 97 -10.76 2.78 -2.10
C HIS A 97 -11.74 1.76 -2.66
N ASP A 98 -11.27 0.69 -3.30
CA ASP A 98 -12.17 -0.37 -3.75
C ASP A 98 -12.60 -1.25 -2.57
N HIS A 99 -13.91 -1.52 -2.45
CA HIS A 99 -14.53 -2.14 -1.27
C HIS A 99 -14.44 -3.68 -1.31
N HIS A 100 -13.23 -4.18 -1.40
CA HIS A 100 -12.89 -5.59 -1.28
C HIS A 100 -11.50 -5.75 -0.65
N TYR A 101 -11.17 -6.98 -0.30
CA TYR A 101 -9.79 -7.38 -0.04
C TYR A 101 -9.23 -7.98 -1.33
N GLU A 102 -8.03 -7.55 -1.72
CA GLU A 102 -7.27 -8.17 -2.79
C GLU A 102 -5.78 -8.10 -2.49
N ARG A 103 -5.11 -9.24 -2.62
CA ARG A 103 -3.67 -9.35 -2.57
C ARG A 103 -3.15 -9.66 -3.95
N PHE A 104 -2.23 -8.83 -4.41
CA PHE A 104 -1.45 -9.07 -5.61
C PHE A 104 -0.14 -9.77 -5.25
N GLY A 105 0.46 -10.43 -6.24
CA GLY A 105 1.87 -10.80 -6.21
C GLY A 105 2.79 -9.58 -6.22
N HIS A 106 4.07 -9.81 -6.52
CA HIS A 106 5.03 -8.73 -6.71
C HIS A 106 4.80 -8.07 -8.07
N LEU A 107 4.17 -6.89 -8.07
CA LEU A 107 3.78 -6.18 -9.29
C LEU A 107 4.67 -4.96 -9.51
N ALA A 108 5.31 -4.91 -10.67
CA ALA A 108 6.06 -3.75 -11.12
C ALA A 108 5.11 -2.60 -11.50
N THR A 109 5.69 -1.42 -11.64
CA THR A 109 5.00 -0.18 -11.96
C THR A 109 4.23 -0.25 -13.28
N ASP A 110 4.64 -1.10 -14.22
CA ASP A 110 3.95 -1.35 -15.49
C ASP A 110 2.82 -2.39 -15.40
N GLY A 111 2.68 -3.08 -14.26
CA GLY A 111 1.70 -4.12 -14.01
C GLY A 111 2.19 -5.54 -14.30
N SER A 112 3.45 -5.71 -14.69
CA SER A 112 4.06 -7.03 -14.86
C SER A 112 4.40 -7.67 -13.52
N VAL A 113 4.33 -9.00 -13.45
CA VAL A 113 4.81 -9.77 -12.29
C VAL A 113 6.34 -9.75 -12.31
N ASN A 114 6.95 -9.25 -11.24
CA ASN A 114 8.39 -9.12 -11.09
C ASN A 114 8.78 -9.37 -9.63
N PRO A 115 9.55 -10.43 -9.30
CA PRO A 115 9.95 -10.74 -7.93
C PRO A 115 10.72 -9.65 -7.19
N ARG A 116 11.23 -8.62 -7.89
CA ARG A 116 11.91 -7.45 -7.30
C ARG A 116 11.02 -6.22 -7.13
N ALA A 117 9.73 -6.33 -7.46
CA ALA A 117 8.76 -5.28 -7.26
C ALA A 117 8.04 -5.44 -5.90
N PRO A 118 7.40 -4.40 -5.35
CA PRO A 118 6.65 -4.54 -4.11
C PRO A 118 5.48 -5.51 -4.26
N ARG A 119 5.13 -6.18 -3.15
CA ARG A 119 3.81 -6.79 -3.00
C ARG A 119 2.76 -5.69 -2.79
N GLN A 120 1.58 -5.85 -3.37
CA GLN A 120 0.53 -4.83 -3.30
C GLN A 120 -0.79 -5.40 -2.75
N PHE A 121 -1.53 -4.57 -2.02
CA PHE A 121 -2.83 -4.93 -1.44
C PHE A 121 -3.87 -3.83 -1.67
N VAL A 122 -5.11 -4.23 -1.90
CA VAL A 122 -6.30 -3.42 -1.69
C VAL A 122 -7.01 -3.97 -0.46
N VAL A 123 -7.26 -3.12 0.52
CA VAL A 123 -7.94 -3.46 1.79
C VAL A 123 -9.03 -2.42 2.06
N GLY A 124 -10.00 -2.28 1.17
CA GLY A 124 -11.13 -1.36 1.34
C GLY A 124 -12.32 -1.96 2.10
N THR A 125 -12.07 -2.94 2.95
CA THR A 125 -13.08 -3.76 3.65
C THR A 125 -13.64 -3.12 4.93
N GLY A 126 -13.35 -1.84 5.17
CA GLY A 126 -13.56 -1.17 6.47
C GLY A 126 -15.00 -0.84 6.85
N GLY A 127 -15.99 -1.09 6.00
CA GLY A 127 -17.42 -0.97 6.37
C GLY A 127 -18.34 -0.32 5.33
N ALA A 128 -17.81 0.26 4.26
CA ALA A 128 -18.63 0.70 3.13
C ALA A 128 -19.10 -0.50 2.29
N GLY A 129 -20.25 -0.40 1.63
CA GLY A 129 -20.88 -1.53 0.93
C GLY A 129 -19.95 -2.24 -0.04
N LEU A 130 -19.78 -3.55 0.15
CA LEU A 130 -18.93 -4.41 -0.67
C LEU A 130 -19.56 -4.65 -2.05
N TYR A 131 -18.71 -4.92 -3.04
CA TYR A 131 -19.14 -5.25 -4.40
C TYR A 131 -18.26 -6.33 -5.03
N PRO A 132 -18.79 -7.07 -6.04
CA PRO A 132 -17.98 -8.02 -6.80
C PRO A 132 -16.84 -7.33 -7.54
N LEU A 133 -15.83 -8.12 -7.92
CA LEU A 133 -14.80 -7.65 -8.84
C LEU A 133 -15.41 -7.31 -10.20
N SER A 134 -14.79 -6.36 -10.89
CA SER A 134 -15.02 -6.09 -12.30
C SER A 134 -14.09 -6.99 -13.13
N THR A 135 -13.01 -6.44 -13.68
CA THR A 135 -12.01 -7.21 -14.42
C THR A 135 -10.86 -7.60 -13.51
N ARG A 136 -10.62 -8.90 -13.35
CA ARG A 136 -9.50 -9.39 -12.53
C ARG A 136 -8.16 -9.03 -13.17
N GLN A 137 -7.34 -8.28 -12.45
CA GLN A 137 -6.03 -7.84 -12.93
C GLN A 137 -5.02 -8.99 -12.94
N PRO A 138 -4.04 -8.96 -13.87
CA PRO A 138 -2.87 -9.83 -13.81
C PRO A 138 -2.17 -9.74 -12.43
N GLY A 139 -1.69 -10.88 -11.93
CA GLY A 139 -1.03 -10.95 -10.63
C GLY A 139 -1.94 -10.87 -9.41
N SER A 140 -3.27 -10.79 -9.56
CA SER A 140 -4.20 -10.99 -8.44
C SER A 140 -4.07 -12.43 -7.92
N GLU A 141 -3.66 -12.59 -6.66
CA GLU A 141 -3.38 -13.90 -6.05
C GLU A 141 -4.52 -14.34 -5.12
N ALA A 142 -5.12 -13.40 -4.38
CA ALA A 142 -6.29 -13.65 -3.54
C ALA A 142 -7.26 -12.46 -3.59
N ALA A 143 -8.56 -12.71 -3.55
CA ALA A 143 -9.58 -11.67 -3.47
C ALA A 143 -10.80 -12.15 -2.66
N ILE A 144 -11.30 -11.27 -1.78
CA ILE A 144 -12.49 -11.51 -0.94
C ILE A 144 -13.40 -10.29 -1.07
N THR A 145 -14.59 -10.49 -1.63
CA THR A 145 -15.53 -9.42 -2.02
C THR A 145 -16.82 -9.40 -1.20
N HIS A 146 -16.94 -10.29 -0.22
CA HIS A 146 -18.21 -10.54 0.49
C HIS A 146 -18.08 -10.49 2.02
N GLU A 147 -16.90 -10.15 2.53
CA GLU A 147 -16.62 -10.11 3.96
C GLU A 147 -15.91 -8.80 4.32
N HIS A 148 -16.43 -8.10 5.33
CA HIS A 148 -15.72 -7.00 5.97
C HIS A 148 -14.61 -7.55 6.85
N GLY A 149 -13.52 -6.79 7.01
CA GLY A 149 -12.39 -7.30 7.76
C GLY A 149 -11.22 -6.34 7.82
N VAL A 150 -10.15 -6.81 8.44
CA VAL A 150 -8.91 -6.06 8.64
C VAL A 150 -7.70 -6.88 8.21
N LEU A 151 -6.71 -6.20 7.64
CA LEU A 151 -5.39 -6.78 7.39
C LEU A 151 -4.52 -6.58 8.63
N LEU A 152 -4.12 -7.67 9.26
CA LEU A 152 -3.09 -7.67 10.30
C LEU A 152 -1.73 -7.88 9.64
N LEU A 153 -0.79 -6.96 9.92
CA LEU A 153 0.60 -7.06 9.49
C LEU A 153 1.51 -7.25 10.70
N THR A 154 2.39 -8.23 10.63
CA THR A 154 3.52 -8.37 11.56
C THR A 154 4.78 -7.95 10.84
N LEU A 155 5.42 -6.89 11.34
CA LEU A 155 6.61 -6.30 10.74
C LEU A 155 7.86 -6.78 11.48
N GLY A 156 8.58 -7.74 10.89
CA GLY A 156 9.85 -8.25 11.39
C GLY A 156 11.04 -7.37 10.97
N ALA A 157 12.26 -7.69 11.41
CA ALA A 157 13.44 -6.88 11.09
C ALA A 157 13.87 -6.93 9.61
N SER A 158 13.51 -8.01 8.91
CA SER A 158 13.87 -8.27 7.50
C SER A 158 12.79 -9.07 6.76
N ASP A 159 11.60 -9.15 7.33
CA ASP A 159 10.46 -9.88 6.78
C ASP A 159 9.15 -9.28 7.28
N TYR A 160 8.05 -9.71 6.67
CA TYR A 160 6.71 -9.40 7.14
C TYR A 160 5.78 -10.57 6.89
N SER A 161 4.78 -10.73 7.77
CA SER A 161 3.65 -11.61 7.52
C SER A 161 2.35 -10.83 7.51
N TRP A 162 1.36 -11.38 6.82
CA TRP A 162 0.02 -10.83 6.74
C TRP A 162 -1.01 -11.90 7.09
N ALA A 163 -2.13 -11.43 7.66
CA ALA A 163 -3.33 -12.21 7.87
C ALA A 163 -4.54 -11.29 7.68
N PHE A 164 -5.42 -11.62 6.72
CA PHE A 164 -6.70 -10.95 6.57
C PHE A 164 -7.75 -11.67 7.42
N HIS A 165 -8.32 -10.95 8.38
CA HIS A 165 -9.36 -11.45 9.28
C HIS A 165 -10.71 -10.83 8.91
N GLY A 166 -11.67 -11.67 8.52
CA GLY A 166 -13.07 -11.28 8.39
C GLY A 166 -13.74 -11.07 9.76
N LEU A 167 -14.73 -10.18 9.84
CA LEU A 167 -15.42 -9.84 11.10
C LEU A 167 -16.10 -11.06 11.75
N GLY A 168 -16.52 -12.06 10.97
CA GLY A 168 -17.10 -13.31 11.48
C GLY A 168 -16.14 -14.49 11.58
N SER A 169 -14.85 -14.32 11.23
CA SER A 169 -13.93 -15.44 11.00
C SER A 169 -13.06 -15.74 12.21
N THR A 170 -13.05 -17.00 12.66
CA THR A 170 -12.15 -17.46 13.75
C THR A 170 -10.71 -17.72 13.29
N SER A 171 -10.51 -17.83 11.97
CA SER A 171 -9.21 -18.05 11.33
C SER A 171 -9.01 -17.03 10.20
N PRO A 172 -7.76 -16.68 9.82
CA PRO A 172 -7.52 -15.82 8.66
C PRO A 172 -8.13 -16.41 7.38
N LEU A 173 -8.75 -15.57 6.57
CA LEU A 173 -9.29 -15.95 5.26
C LEU A 173 -8.21 -15.94 4.17
N ASP A 174 -7.16 -15.16 4.37
CA ASP A 174 -5.93 -15.19 3.60
C ASP A 174 -4.76 -14.88 4.52
N SER A 175 -3.60 -15.50 4.29
CA SER A 175 -2.40 -15.22 5.06
C SER A 175 -1.15 -15.60 4.28
N GLY A 176 -0.01 -15.07 4.69
CA GLY A 176 1.27 -15.41 4.12
C GLY A 176 2.41 -14.62 4.75
N LYS A 177 3.60 -14.79 4.20
CA LYS A 177 4.83 -14.16 4.67
C LYS A 177 5.77 -13.98 3.49
N ASP A 178 6.47 -12.85 3.46
CA ASP A 178 7.56 -12.59 2.52
C ASP A 178 8.76 -11.95 3.24
N PRO A 179 9.99 -12.15 2.72
CA PRO A 179 11.13 -11.35 3.14
C PRO A 179 11.01 -9.91 2.61
N CYS A 180 11.68 -8.96 3.26
CA CYS A 180 11.95 -7.67 2.64
C CYS A 180 12.93 -7.86 1.48
N LEU A 181 12.69 -7.15 0.38
CA LEU A 181 13.52 -7.09 -0.80
C LEU A 181 14.90 -6.53 -0.46
N SER A 182 15.93 -7.15 -1.02
CA SER A 182 17.28 -6.59 -1.02
C SER A 182 17.26 -5.22 -1.70
N LYS A 183 17.69 -4.18 -0.97
CA LYS A 183 17.74 -2.82 -1.51
C LYS A 183 18.84 -2.71 -2.59
N PRO A 184 18.61 -1.96 -3.68
CA PRO A 184 19.59 -1.76 -4.76
C PRO A 184 20.75 -0.82 -4.39
#